data_AF-A0A194XN70-F1
#
_entry.id   AF-A0A194XN70-F1
#
_cell.length_a   1.000
_cell.length_b   1.000
_cell.length_c   1.000
_cell.angle_alpha   90.00
_cell.angle_beta   90.00
_cell.angle_gamma   90.00
#
_symmetry.space_group_name_H-M   'P 1'
#
loop_
_entity.id
_entity.type
_entity.pdbx_description
1 polymer ?
#
loop_
_entity_poly.entity_id
_entity_poly.type
_entity_poly.pdbx_seq_one_letter_code
_entity_poly.pdbx_strand_id
1 'polypeptide(L)'
;MSLLKSNLHRLAAIVLCFAPASVIGDTRNWNPTGQGCVDPKGFLSCYDTQSSNADSCVSFCNSNNVQGTGAYTDCILGCNGAWLASNVGCWIQSCWNQVYSCEYQLTALSYFDGTDLVQNANIPFYPPPDDASAGACSCNLGYVYGNKTYINFNNACITVAGSGDLDATYECECCEFSFPVSNILNVCPKSDLSILGFQQELNDTQQLISKSTDNCAILDNNSDTCVSQFGYPFYGTITNPLNLPADEPGTEPLSNLPGNAFTDFGEPAYTLTLFPGYSSVITPAAFNADAGVATGSVEVGSAVVTATAGSSGQGGSVAATATGKNTGTAATASGKSTNTGSAASSSSTSTQKSDGLRVESKAGAVLGAVFASFALFM
;
A
#
# COMPACT_ATOMS: atom_id res chain seq x y z
N MET A 1 31.47 -42.72 8.50
CA MET A 1 30.15 -42.71 7.83
C MET A 1 28.95 -42.47 8.78
N SER A 2 29.15 -42.01 10.03
CA SER A 2 28.08 -41.81 11.03
C SER A 2 27.96 -40.36 11.55
N LEU A 3 28.69 -39.40 11.00
CA LEU A 3 28.71 -38.00 11.47
C LEU A 3 27.99 -37.00 10.55
N LEU A 4 27.48 -37.44 9.39
CA LEU A 4 26.75 -36.59 8.44
C LEU A 4 25.21 -36.63 8.58
N LYS A 5 24.66 -37.51 9.44
CA LYS A 5 23.20 -37.65 9.62
C LYS A 5 22.59 -36.76 10.71
N SER A 6 23.40 -36.08 11.53
CA SER A 6 22.89 -35.34 12.70
C SER A 6 22.49 -33.88 12.42
N ASN A 7 22.85 -33.29 11.27
CA ASN A 7 22.55 -31.88 10.99
C ASN A 7 21.36 -31.67 10.04
N LEU A 8 20.77 -32.74 9.51
CA LEU A 8 19.62 -32.64 8.58
C LEU A 8 18.27 -32.41 9.29
N HIS A 9 18.25 -32.31 10.62
CA HIS A 9 17.02 -32.12 11.42
C HIS A 9 16.81 -30.68 11.90
N ARG A 10 17.58 -29.69 11.39
CA ARG A 10 17.49 -28.29 11.83
C ARG A 10 17.08 -27.28 10.76
N LEU A 11 16.86 -27.70 9.52
CA LEU A 11 16.19 -26.86 8.52
C LEU A 11 14.68 -27.06 8.66
N ALA A 12 14.12 -26.47 9.71
CA ALA A 12 12.71 -26.13 9.68
C ALA A 12 12.57 -25.18 8.49
N ALA A 13 11.86 -25.60 7.44
CA ALA A 13 11.31 -24.68 6.47
C ALA A 13 10.56 -23.62 7.27
N ILE A 14 11.15 -22.43 7.38
CA ILE A 14 10.49 -21.25 7.92
C ILE A 14 9.47 -20.87 6.85
N VAL A 15 8.39 -21.65 6.78
CA VAL A 15 7.13 -21.15 6.25
C VAL A 15 6.71 -20.13 7.29
N LEU A 16 7.05 -18.86 7.05
CA LEU A 16 6.41 -17.74 7.69
C LEU A 16 4.94 -17.81 7.29
N CYS A 17 4.17 -18.64 8.00
CA CYS A 17 2.79 -18.33 8.27
C CYS A 17 2.84 -17.00 9.02
N PHE A 18 2.77 -15.89 8.30
CA PHE A 18 2.20 -14.68 8.87
C PHE A 18 0.89 -15.15 9.48
N ALA A 19 0.86 -15.24 10.81
CA ALA A 19 -0.38 -15.48 11.50
C ALA A 19 -1.32 -14.39 10.99
N PRO A 20 -2.57 -14.71 10.60
CA PRO A 20 -3.56 -13.68 10.38
C PRO A 20 -3.77 -13.04 11.75
N ALA A 21 -2.96 -12.03 12.08
CA ALA A 21 -3.42 -10.95 12.93
C ALA A 21 -4.75 -10.58 12.28
N SER A 22 -5.84 -10.65 13.05
CA SER A 22 -7.13 -10.14 12.60
C SER A 22 -6.90 -8.70 12.13
N VAL A 23 -6.70 -8.51 10.83
CA VAL A 23 -6.33 -7.24 10.23
C VAL A 23 -7.62 -6.45 10.23
N ILE A 24 -7.88 -5.76 11.34
CA ILE A 24 -8.75 -4.60 11.26
C ILE A 24 -7.92 -3.62 10.46
N GLY A 25 -8.17 -3.57 9.13
CA GLY A 25 -7.52 -2.61 8.25
C GLY A 25 -7.64 -1.21 8.84
N ASP A 26 -6.68 -0.35 8.52
CA ASP A 26 -6.67 0.99 9.08
C ASP A 26 -7.85 1.82 8.55
N THR A 27 -8.91 1.94 9.33
CA THR A 27 -10.14 2.63 8.93
C THR A 27 -10.09 4.14 9.18
N ARG A 28 -8.90 4.74 9.37
CA ARG A 28 -8.78 6.19 9.56
C ARG A 28 -9.30 6.95 8.33
N ASN A 29 -9.91 8.11 8.58
CA ASN A 29 -10.11 9.10 7.53
C ASN A 29 -8.77 9.78 7.25
N TRP A 30 -8.14 9.41 6.14
CA TRP A 30 -6.89 10.01 5.73
C TRP A 30 -7.01 11.48 5.30
N ASN A 31 -8.23 11.98 5.01
CA ASN A 31 -8.50 13.40 4.76
C ASN A 31 -9.62 13.93 5.69
N PRO A 32 -9.36 14.09 7.00
CA PRO A 32 -10.41 14.38 8.00
C PRO A 32 -11.04 15.77 7.86
N THR A 33 -10.48 16.65 7.03
CA THR A 33 -11.02 17.99 6.77
C THR A 33 -11.67 18.11 5.39
N GLY A 34 -11.53 17.10 4.53
CA GLY A 34 -11.92 17.16 3.12
C GLY A 34 -11.13 18.21 2.33
N GLN A 35 -10.01 18.71 2.86
CA GLN A 35 -9.23 19.76 2.21
C GLN A 35 -8.75 19.28 0.84
N GLY A 36 -8.70 20.21 -0.12
CA GLY A 36 -8.25 19.94 -1.48
C GLY A 36 -9.30 19.29 -2.38
N CYS A 37 -10.29 18.58 -1.83
CA CYS A 37 -11.37 17.94 -2.59
C CYS A 37 -12.22 18.94 -3.38
N VAL A 38 -12.77 18.50 -4.52
CA VAL A 38 -13.78 19.29 -5.28
C VAL A 38 -15.04 19.58 -4.47
N ASP A 39 -15.42 18.66 -3.58
CA ASP A 39 -16.56 18.80 -2.68
C ASP A 39 -16.18 18.32 -1.26
N PRO A 40 -15.51 19.17 -0.46
CA PRO A 40 -15.06 18.81 0.88
C PRO A 40 -16.21 18.36 1.80
N LYS A 41 -17.37 19.03 1.69
CA LYS A 41 -18.54 18.71 2.52
C LYS A 41 -19.18 17.41 2.10
N GLY A 42 -19.31 17.16 0.79
CA GLY A 42 -19.81 15.88 0.27
C GLY A 42 -18.89 14.73 0.64
N PHE A 43 -17.56 14.93 0.59
CA PHE A 43 -16.59 13.92 1.02
C PHE A 43 -16.79 13.54 2.50
N LEU A 44 -16.79 14.53 3.40
CA LEU A 44 -16.97 14.29 4.84
C LEU A 44 -18.35 13.67 5.14
N SER A 45 -19.41 14.19 4.51
CA SER A 45 -20.76 13.64 4.67
C SER A 45 -20.85 12.19 4.18
N CYS A 46 -20.19 11.85 3.08
CA CYS A 46 -20.11 10.48 2.58
C CYS A 46 -19.38 9.59 3.59
N TYR A 47 -18.19 10.01 4.02
CA TYR A 47 -17.39 9.28 4.99
C TYR A 47 -18.17 9.01 6.30
N ASP A 48 -18.78 10.04 6.89
CA ASP A 48 -19.55 9.92 8.14
C ASP A 48 -20.75 8.95 7.99
N THR A 49 -21.40 8.98 6.82
CA THR A 49 -22.49 8.05 6.50
C THR A 49 -21.98 6.61 6.44
N GLN A 50 -20.84 6.37 5.77
CA GLN A 50 -20.28 5.02 5.66
C GLN A 50 -19.73 4.52 6.99
N SER A 51 -19.10 5.38 7.78
CA SER A 51 -18.69 5.07 9.15
C SER A 51 -19.90 4.65 10.01
N SER A 52 -21.00 5.39 9.93
CA SER A 52 -22.24 5.05 10.67
C SER A 52 -22.87 3.72 10.20
N ASN A 53 -22.78 3.43 8.90
CA ASN A 53 -23.23 2.14 8.35
C ASN A 53 -22.35 0.98 8.85
N ALA A 54 -21.04 1.19 8.94
CA ALA A 54 -20.09 0.22 9.48
C ALA A 54 -20.40 -0.10 10.94
N ASP A 55 -20.63 0.92 11.78
CA ASP A 55 -21.02 0.75 13.18
C ASP A 55 -22.33 -0.04 13.33
N SER A 56 -23.29 0.24 12.46
CA SER A 56 -24.57 -0.48 12.42
C SER A 56 -24.37 -1.95 12.02
N CYS A 57 -23.49 -2.22 11.06
CA CYS A 57 -23.14 -3.56 10.62
C CYS A 57 -22.43 -4.35 11.73
N VAL A 58 -21.46 -3.76 12.42
CA VAL A 58 -20.77 -4.38 13.56
C VAL A 58 -21.76 -4.67 14.70
N SER A 59 -22.68 -3.74 14.98
CA SER A 59 -23.75 -3.93 15.97
C SER A 59 -24.67 -5.11 15.62
N PHE A 60 -24.99 -5.27 14.32
CA PHE A 60 -25.70 -6.43 13.82
C PHE A 60 -24.90 -7.73 14.04
N CYS A 61 -23.61 -7.75 13.72
CA CYS A 61 -22.75 -8.91 13.95
C CYS A 61 -22.71 -9.33 15.42
N ASN A 62 -22.55 -8.36 16.33
CA ASN A 62 -22.56 -8.59 17.78
C ASN A 62 -23.89 -9.18 18.29
N SER A 63 -25.00 -8.77 17.68
CA SER A 63 -26.34 -9.20 18.13
C SER A 63 -26.76 -10.56 17.55
N ASN A 64 -26.22 -10.94 16.39
CA ASN A 64 -26.68 -12.10 15.62
C ASN A 64 -25.67 -13.25 15.54
N ASN A 65 -24.43 -13.03 15.98
CA ASN A 65 -23.39 -14.06 15.99
C ASN A 65 -22.77 -14.20 17.38
N VAL A 66 -22.23 -15.39 17.67
CA VAL A 66 -21.52 -15.65 18.93
C VAL A 66 -20.06 -15.23 18.78
N GLN A 67 -19.60 -14.32 19.64
CA GLN A 67 -18.20 -13.88 19.64
C GLN A 67 -17.23 -15.06 19.74
N GLY A 68 -16.12 -14.98 19.01
CA GLY A 68 -15.11 -16.04 18.94
C GLY A 68 -15.44 -17.19 17.99
N THR A 69 -16.59 -17.15 17.30
CA THR A 69 -16.90 -18.11 16.22
C THR A 69 -16.43 -17.58 14.86
N GLY A 70 -16.19 -18.49 13.91
CA GLY A 70 -15.86 -18.11 12.53
C GLY A 70 -16.94 -17.21 11.90
N ALA A 71 -18.22 -17.52 12.12
CA ALA A 71 -19.32 -16.70 11.61
C ALA A 71 -19.31 -15.25 12.15
N TYR A 72 -18.94 -15.05 13.42
CA TYR A 72 -18.74 -13.70 13.96
C TYR A 72 -17.56 -12.99 13.27
N THR A 73 -16.42 -13.67 13.14
CA THR A 73 -15.24 -13.13 12.47
C THR A 73 -15.55 -12.74 11.02
N ASP A 74 -16.18 -13.62 10.25
CA ASP A 74 -16.55 -13.38 8.84
C ASP A 74 -17.52 -12.19 8.72
N CYS A 75 -18.47 -12.06 9.66
CA CYS A 75 -19.39 -10.93 9.69
C CYS A 75 -18.66 -9.60 9.91
N ILE A 76 -17.77 -9.53 10.91
CA ILE A 76 -16.98 -8.32 11.21
C ILE A 76 -16.06 -7.95 10.05
N LEU A 77 -15.38 -8.94 9.45
CA LEU A 77 -14.54 -8.73 8.27
C LEU A 77 -15.34 -8.20 7.08
N GLY A 78 -16.56 -8.73 6.87
CA GLY A 78 -17.47 -8.22 5.85
C GLY A 78 -17.86 -6.76 6.07
N CYS A 79 -18.18 -6.36 7.31
CA CYS A 79 -18.48 -4.97 7.65
C CYS A 79 -17.29 -4.03 7.39
N ASN A 80 -16.09 -4.43 7.83
CA ASN A 80 -14.88 -3.64 7.65
C ASN A 80 -14.52 -3.50 6.16
N GLY A 81 -14.58 -4.59 5.40
CA GLY A 81 -14.31 -4.56 3.97
C GLY A 81 -15.27 -3.68 3.20
N ALA A 82 -16.57 -3.75 3.52
CA ALA A 82 -17.58 -2.88 2.91
C ALA A 82 -17.34 -1.40 3.25
N TRP A 83 -16.97 -1.09 4.49
CA TRP A 83 -16.59 0.27 4.89
C TRP A 83 -15.39 0.77 4.09
N LEU A 84 -14.29 0.05 4.09
CA LEU A 84 -13.07 0.45 3.39
C LEU A 84 -13.31 0.65 1.89
N ALA A 85 -14.05 -0.26 1.26
CA ALA A 85 -14.47 -0.14 -0.14
C ALA A 85 -15.31 1.12 -0.39
N SER A 86 -16.26 1.40 0.50
CA SER A 86 -17.13 2.57 0.38
C SER A 86 -16.38 3.89 0.61
N ASN A 87 -15.31 3.89 1.41
CA ASN A 87 -14.45 5.05 1.61
C ASN A 87 -13.72 5.41 0.31
N VAL A 88 -13.19 4.42 -0.43
CA VAL A 88 -12.69 4.63 -1.80
C VAL A 88 -13.78 5.27 -2.68
N GLY A 89 -15.02 4.78 -2.59
CA GLY A 89 -16.15 5.39 -3.29
C GLY A 89 -16.39 6.87 -2.95
N CYS A 90 -16.26 7.25 -1.68
CA CYS A 90 -16.37 8.65 -1.25
C CYS A 90 -15.29 9.54 -1.89
N TRP A 91 -14.07 9.04 -2.03
CA TRP A 91 -12.99 9.72 -2.75
C TRP A 91 -13.33 9.92 -4.22
N ILE A 92 -13.76 8.86 -4.92
CA ILE A 92 -14.11 8.97 -6.34
C ILE A 92 -15.32 9.89 -6.57
N GLN A 93 -16.26 9.94 -5.62
CA GLN A 93 -17.42 10.81 -5.72
C GLN A 93 -17.08 12.28 -5.52
N SER A 94 -16.36 12.63 -4.45
CA SER A 94 -16.28 14.02 -3.97
C SER A 94 -14.84 14.57 -3.89
N CYS A 95 -13.83 13.75 -4.12
CA CYS A 95 -12.42 14.13 -4.01
C CYS A 95 -11.57 13.62 -5.20
N TRP A 96 -12.20 13.37 -6.35
CA TRP A 96 -11.56 12.75 -7.50
C TRP A 96 -10.40 13.57 -8.09
N ASN A 97 -10.33 14.87 -7.82
CA ASN A 97 -9.22 15.74 -8.23
C ASN A 97 -7.94 15.51 -7.42
N GLN A 98 -8.00 14.73 -6.33
CA GLN A 98 -6.89 14.43 -5.42
C GLN A 98 -6.56 12.93 -5.38
N VAL A 99 -6.96 12.15 -6.37
CA VAL A 99 -6.74 10.69 -6.40
C VAL A 99 -5.29 10.24 -6.62
N TYR A 100 -4.35 11.18 -6.74
CA TYR A 100 -2.92 10.85 -6.68
C TYR A 100 -2.29 11.22 -5.33
N SER A 101 -3.06 11.81 -4.41
CA SER A 101 -2.55 12.29 -3.14
C SER A 101 -2.11 11.13 -2.23
N CYS A 102 -1.28 11.43 -1.24
CA CYS A 102 -0.84 10.48 -0.22
C CYS A 102 -2.04 9.90 0.52
N GLU A 103 -3.04 10.72 0.84
CA GLU A 103 -4.25 10.33 1.56
C GLU A 103 -5.12 9.36 0.76
N TYR A 104 -5.27 9.58 -0.55
CA TYR A 104 -5.99 8.63 -1.39
C TYR A 104 -5.23 7.31 -1.50
N GLN A 105 -3.92 7.36 -1.72
CA GLN A 105 -3.09 6.16 -1.78
C GLN A 105 -3.14 5.39 -0.46
N LEU A 106 -3.05 6.06 0.69
CA LEU A 106 -3.21 5.42 2.01
C LEU A 106 -4.63 4.85 2.21
N THR A 107 -5.67 5.50 1.67
CA THR A 107 -7.03 4.95 1.69
C THR A 107 -7.13 3.66 0.87
N ALA A 108 -6.49 3.61 -0.29
CA ALA A 108 -6.41 2.38 -1.10
C ALA A 108 -5.65 1.27 -0.36
N LEU A 109 -4.54 1.60 0.32
CA LEU A 109 -3.77 0.66 1.13
C LEU A 109 -4.55 0.10 2.31
N SER A 110 -5.22 0.97 3.07
CA SER A 110 -6.15 0.58 4.14
C SER A 110 -7.18 -0.44 3.65
N TYR A 111 -7.67 -0.24 2.42
CA TYR A 111 -8.61 -1.15 1.80
C TYR A 111 -7.99 -2.51 1.46
N PHE A 112 -6.81 -2.55 0.82
CA PHE A 112 -6.12 -3.82 0.54
C PHE A 112 -5.84 -4.59 1.83
N ASP A 113 -5.23 -3.94 2.82
CA ASP A 113 -4.87 -4.56 4.10
C ASP A 113 -6.09 -5.06 4.86
N GLY A 114 -7.16 -4.26 4.92
CA GLY A 114 -8.37 -4.63 5.65
C GLY A 114 -9.27 -5.64 4.95
N THR A 115 -9.01 -5.95 3.68
CA THR A 115 -9.76 -6.95 2.91
C THR A 115 -8.93 -8.18 2.54
N ASP A 116 -7.66 -8.24 2.97
CA ASP A 116 -6.70 -9.29 2.61
C ASP A 116 -6.61 -9.49 1.09
N LEU A 117 -6.69 -8.37 0.36
CA LEU A 117 -6.55 -8.36 -1.09
C LEU A 117 -5.10 -8.05 -1.45
N VAL A 118 -4.53 -8.86 -2.33
CA VAL A 118 -3.32 -8.45 -3.04
C VAL A 118 -3.62 -7.20 -3.88
N GLN A 119 -2.58 -6.43 -4.25
CA GLN A 119 -2.69 -5.24 -5.10
C GLN A 119 -3.11 -5.59 -6.55
N ASN A 120 -4.29 -6.17 -6.73
CA ASN A 120 -4.88 -6.55 -8.00
C ASN A 120 -6.31 -6.03 -8.15
N ALA A 121 -6.82 -5.34 -7.13
CA ALA A 121 -8.16 -4.80 -7.17
C ALA A 121 -8.17 -3.55 -8.04
N ASN A 122 -9.20 -3.45 -8.89
CA ASN A 122 -9.47 -2.32 -9.77
C ASN A 122 -9.88 -1.07 -8.98
N ILE A 123 -9.03 -0.60 -8.06
CA ILE A 123 -9.18 0.69 -7.42
C ILE A 123 -8.89 1.76 -8.48
N PRO A 124 -9.85 2.63 -8.81
CA PRO A 124 -9.63 3.64 -9.83
C PRO A 124 -8.41 4.51 -9.51
N PHE A 125 -7.60 4.81 -10.52
CA PHE A 125 -6.44 5.72 -10.41
C PHE A 125 -5.34 5.26 -9.43
N TYR A 126 -5.30 3.98 -9.08
CA TYR A 126 -4.30 3.41 -8.20
C TYR A 126 -3.62 2.18 -8.83
N PRO A 127 -2.28 2.06 -8.76
CA PRO A 127 -1.35 3.10 -8.30
C PRO A 127 -1.35 4.31 -9.25
N PRO A 128 -0.92 5.51 -8.79
CA PRO A 128 -0.71 6.63 -9.70
C PRO A 128 0.31 6.28 -10.79
N PRO A 129 0.16 6.79 -12.02
CA PRO A 129 1.15 6.58 -13.08
C PRO A 129 2.48 7.25 -12.71
N ASP A 130 3.59 6.77 -13.28
CA ASP A 130 4.94 7.25 -12.99
C ASP A 130 5.15 8.76 -13.29
N ASP A 131 4.37 9.32 -14.22
CA ASP A 131 4.43 10.75 -14.60
C ASP A 131 3.42 11.63 -13.84
N ALA A 132 2.70 11.08 -12.86
CA ALA A 132 1.82 11.83 -11.97
C ALA A 132 2.62 12.87 -11.17
N SER A 133 2.43 14.15 -11.49
CA SER A 133 3.16 15.27 -10.88
C SER A 133 2.27 16.28 -10.17
N ALA A 134 1.02 16.45 -10.61
CA ALA A 134 0.08 17.39 -10.01
C ALA A 134 -0.79 16.70 -8.96
N GLY A 135 -0.78 17.21 -7.72
CA GLY A 135 -1.53 16.61 -6.60
C GLY A 135 -1.06 15.21 -6.20
N ALA A 136 0.08 14.76 -6.73
CA ALA A 136 0.63 13.44 -6.46
C ALA A 136 1.37 13.41 -5.12
N CYS A 137 1.34 12.27 -4.44
CA CYS A 137 2.17 12.06 -3.26
C CYS A 137 3.66 12.13 -3.61
N SER A 138 4.48 12.65 -2.69
CA SER A 138 5.94 12.72 -2.79
C SER A 138 6.60 11.34 -2.96
N CYS A 139 5.87 10.29 -2.62
CA CYS A 139 6.22 8.89 -2.73
C CYS A 139 5.04 8.13 -3.34
N ASN A 140 5.28 7.31 -4.35
CA ASN A 140 4.24 6.46 -4.91
C ASN A 140 4.07 5.21 -4.03
N LEU A 141 3.18 5.32 -3.05
CA LEU A 141 2.90 4.28 -2.06
C LEU A 141 2.30 3.02 -2.69
N GLY A 142 1.72 3.15 -3.89
CA GLY A 142 1.35 2.05 -4.74
C GLY A 142 2.48 1.09 -5.00
N TYR A 143 3.60 1.59 -5.52
CA TYR A 143 4.77 0.77 -5.75
C TYR A 143 5.41 0.26 -4.46
N VAL A 144 5.37 1.06 -3.38
CA VAL A 144 5.87 0.60 -2.07
C VAL A 144 5.10 -0.65 -1.64
N TYR A 145 3.78 -0.59 -1.65
CA TYR A 145 2.94 -1.72 -1.25
C TYR A 145 3.06 -2.93 -2.17
N GLY A 146 3.18 -2.72 -3.49
CA GLY A 146 3.39 -3.79 -4.44
C GLY A 146 4.70 -4.55 -4.21
N ASN A 147 5.73 -3.86 -3.72
CA ASN A 147 6.98 -4.50 -3.29
C ASN A 147 6.83 -5.25 -1.97
N LYS A 148 6.17 -4.64 -0.97
CA LYS A 148 5.92 -5.28 0.34
C LYS A 148 5.10 -6.57 0.22
N THR A 149 4.12 -6.57 -0.68
CA THR A 149 3.18 -7.68 -0.88
C THR A 149 3.60 -8.61 -2.03
N TYR A 150 4.81 -8.43 -2.56
CA TYR A 150 5.32 -9.26 -3.64
C TYR A 150 5.48 -10.71 -3.17
N ILE A 151 4.91 -11.64 -3.93
CA ILE A 151 5.05 -13.09 -3.69
C ILE A 151 5.79 -13.70 -4.87
N ASN A 152 6.97 -14.28 -4.62
CA ASN A 152 7.67 -15.07 -5.61
C ASN A 152 7.13 -16.51 -5.64
N PHE A 153 6.23 -16.81 -6.57
CA PHE A 153 5.67 -18.16 -6.72
C PHE A 153 6.66 -19.22 -7.22
N ASN A 154 7.84 -18.81 -7.70
CA ASN A 154 8.85 -19.75 -8.18
C ASN A 154 9.62 -20.41 -7.03
N ASN A 155 9.47 -19.91 -5.79
CA ASN A 155 10.14 -20.45 -4.60
C ASN A 155 11.63 -20.75 -4.87
N ALA A 156 12.33 -19.81 -5.51
CA ALA A 156 13.67 -20.01 -6.03
C ALA A 156 14.62 -20.52 -4.93
N CYS A 157 14.56 -19.92 -3.74
CA CYS A 157 15.41 -20.31 -2.63
C CYS A 157 15.04 -21.65 -1.99
N ILE A 158 13.78 -22.10 -2.07
CA ILE A 158 13.40 -23.47 -1.67
C ILE A 158 14.07 -24.49 -2.59
N THR A 159 14.12 -24.21 -3.90
CA THR A 159 14.79 -25.08 -4.86
C THR A 159 16.29 -25.15 -4.60
N VAL A 160 16.92 -24.01 -4.31
CA VAL A 160 18.34 -23.92 -3.93
C VAL A 160 18.60 -24.67 -2.62
N ALA A 161 17.78 -24.49 -1.60
CA ALA A 161 17.88 -25.21 -0.33
C ALA A 161 17.78 -26.74 -0.50
N GLY A 162 16.94 -27.20 -1.43
CA GLY A 162 16.80 -28.61 -1.77
C GLY A 162 18.08 -29.26 -2.34
N SER A 163 19.03 -28.46 -2.85
CA SER A 163 20.34 -28.95 -3.31
C SER A 163 21.29 -29.35 -2.18
N GLY A 164 21.05 -28.85 -0.96
CA GLY A 164 21.92 -29.05 0.20
C GLY A 164 23.12 -28.11 0.26
N ASP A 165 23.25 -27.17 -0.68
CA ASP A 165 24.25 -26.11 -0.64
C ASP A 165 23.79 -24.96 0.26
N LEU A 166 24.36 -24.88 1.46
CA LEU A 166 23.98 -23.87 2.46
C LEU A 166 24.43 -22.47 2.05
N ASP A 167 25.57 -22.33 1.39
CA ASP A 167 26.10 -21.02 1.01
C ASP A 167 25.23 -20.43 -0.10
N ALA A 168 24.91 -21.23 -1.13
CA ALA A 168 23.97 -20.83 -2.18
C ALA A 168 22.56 -20.52 -1.62
N THR A 169 22.14 -21.22 -0.56
CA THR A 169 20.85 -20.95 0.10
C THR A 169 20.84 -19.57 0.75
N TYR A 170 21.87 -19.23 1.53
CA TYR A 170 21.97 -17.91 2.14
C TYR A 170 22.11 -16.79 1.10
N GLU A 171 22.88 -17.00 0.04
CA GLU A 171 22.97 -16.05 -1.08
C GLU A 171 21.59 -15.80 -1.70
N CYS A 172 20.80 -16.85 -1.91
CA CYS A 172 19.45 -16.71 -2.43
C CYS A 172 18.52 -15.97 -1.45
N GLU A 173 18.53 -16.32 -0.16
CA GLU A 173 17.74 -15.63 0.87
C GLU A 173 18.12 -14.15 0.99
N CYS A 174 19.42 -13.82 0.90
CA CYS A 174 19.90 -12.44 0.85
C CYS A 174 19.24 -11.68 -0.31
N CYS A 175 19.17 -12.27 -1.51
CA CYS A 175 18.47 -11.68 -2.64
C CYS A 175 16.95 -11.59 -2.42
N GLU A 176 16.32 -12.63 -1.88
CA GLU A 176 14.87 -12.73 -1.65
C GLU A 176 14.36 -11.63 -0.72
N PHE A 177 14.98 -11.49 0.45
CA PHE A 177 14.53 -10.55 1.46
C PHE A 177 15.02 -9.12 1.22
N SER A 178 16.14 -8.93 0.51
CA SER A 178 16.65 -7.59 0.22
C SER A 178 16.00 -6.94 -1.01
N PHE A 179 15.35 -7.74 -1.86
CA PHE A 179 14.65 -7.27 -3.04
C PHE A 179 13.55 -6.24 -2.73
N PRO A 180 12.57 -6.52 -1.85
CA PRO A 180 11.53 -5.55 -1.51
C PRO A 180 12.12 -4.29 -0.88
N VAL A 181 13.09 -4.44 0.02
CA VAL A 181 13.77 -3.31 0.70
C VAL A 181 14.44 -2.38 -0.31
N SER A 182 15.27 -2.92 -1.20
CA SER A 182 15.98 -2.12 -2.21
C SER A 182 14.99 -1.37 -3.10
N ASN A 183 13.97 -2.07 -3.58
CA ASN A 183 12.97 -1.46 -4.42
C ASN A 183 12.19 -0.35 -3.70
N ILE A 184 11.73 -0.58 -2.47
CA ILE A 184 11.03 0.44 -1.68
C ILE A 184 11.89 1.69 -1.49
N LEU A 185 13.18 1.52 -1.17
CA LEU A 185 14.14 2.63 -1.05
C LEU A 185 14.36 3.35 -2.39
N ASN A 186 14.33 2.63 -3.52
CA ASN A 186 14.36 3.29 -4.83
C ASN A 186 13.05 4.01 -5.17
N VAL A 187 11.88 3.58 -4.65
CA VAL A 187 10.60 4.30 -4.90
C VAL A 187 10.62 5.61 -4.12
N CYS A 188 11.00 5.51 -2.83
CA CYS A 188 10.79 6.57 -1.85
C CYS A 188 12.02 6.75 -0.96
N PRO A 189 13.16 7.18 -1.53
CA PRO A 189 14.45 7.17 -0.83
C PRO A 189 14.47 8.11 0.39
N LYS A 190 13.68 9.18 0.37
CA LYS A 190 13.68 10.22 1.39
C LYS A 190 12.50 10.14 2.36
N SER A 191 11.48 9.35 2.04
CA SER A 191 10.21 9.39 2.76
C SER A 191 10.24 8.54 4.02
N ASP A 192 9.62 9.05 5.09
CA ASP A 192 9.27 8.26 6.25
C ASP A 192 8.10 7.31 5.91
N LEU A 193 8.40 6.01 5.87
CA LEU A 193 7.45 4.94 5.56
C LEU A 193 7.02 4.15 6.80
N SER A 194 7.26 4.68 8.00
CA SER A 194 6.84 4.01 9.25
C SER A 194 5.33 3.81 9.35
N ILE A 195 4.54 4.67 8.70
CA ILE A 195 3.09 4.51 8.59
C ILE A 195 2.68 3.23 7.84
N LEU A 196 3.56 2.72 6.97
CA LEU A 196 3.42 1.45 6.27
C LEU A 196 4.16 0.31 6.97
N GLY A 197 4.64 0.52 8.19
CA GLY A 197 5.39 -0.48 8.96
C GLY A 197 6.74 -0.87 8.35
N PHE A 198 7.29 -0.08 7.41
CA PHE A 198 8.52 -0.44 6.70
C PHE A 198 9.73 -0.61 7.64
N GLN A 199 9.80 0.18 8.72
CA GLN A 199 10.88 0.03 9.71
C GLN A 199 10.88 -1.36 10.37
N GLN A 200 9.70 -1.90 10.67
CA GLN A 200 9.59 -3.23 11.27
C GLN A 200 10.00 -4.30 10.26
N GLU A 201 9.53 -4.19 9.01
CA GLU A 201 9.90 -5.11 7.93
C GLU A 201 11.41 -5.09 7.63
N LEU A 202 12.03 -3.92 7.66
CA LEU A 202 13.48 -3.78 7.51
C LEU A 202 14.22 -4.47 8.66
N ASN A 203 13.78 -4.27 9.90
CA ASN A 203 14.39 -4.93 11.07
C ASN A 203 14.25 -6.46 10.98
N ASP A 204 13.08 -6.95 10.57
CA ASP A 204 12.82 -8.38 10.40
C ASP A 204 13.68 -8.97 9.28
N THR A 205 13.81 -8.25 8.16
CA THR A 205 14.70 -8.59 7.05
C THR A 205 16.15 -8.70 7.52
N GLN A 206 16.66 -7.69 8.22
CA GLN A 206 18.03 -7.69 8.76
C GLN A 206 18.26 -8.89 9.68
N GLN A 207 17.31 -9.21 10.56
CA GLN A 207 17.41 -10.39 11.44
C GLN A 207 17.47 -11.70 10.64
N LEU A 208 16.64 -11.83 9.60
CA LEU A 208 16.62 -13.03 8.76
C LEU A 208 17.95 -13.24 8.04
N ILE A 209 18.46 -12.20 7.38
CA ILE A 209 19.64 -12.31 6.51
C ILE A 209 20.97 -12.20 7.26
N SER A 210 20.97 -11.73 8.52
CA SER A 210 22.17 -11.70 9.39
C SER A 210 22.77 -13.09 9.68
N LYS A 211 22.06 -14.16 9.32
CA LYS A 211 22.55 -15.54 9.42
C LYS A 211 23.60 -15.87 8.36
N SER A 212 23.65 -15.11 7.26
CA SER A 212 24.71 -15.29 6.26
C SER A 212 26.07 -14.95 6.87
N THR A 213 27.04 -15.85 6.70
CA THR A 213 28.38 -15.67 7.29
C THR A 213 29.18 -14.54 6.65
N ASP A 214 28.80 -14.10 5.45
CA ASP A 214 29.46 -13.05 4.69
C ASP A 214 28.71 -11.71 4.74
N ASN A 215 27.67 -11.60 5.57
CA ASN A 215 26.77 -10.44 5.64
C ASN A 215 26.13 -10.08 4.28
N CYS A 216 25.75 -11.09 3.50
CA CYS A 216 25.11 -10.92 2.20
C CYS A 216 25.99 -10.18 1.19
N ALA A 217 27.28 -10.51 1.13
CA ALA A 217 28.24 -9.87 0.23
C ALA A 217 27.85 -10.00 -1.26
N ILE A 218 26.99 -10.95 -1.61
CA ILE A 218 26.36 -11.05 -2.94
C ILE A 218 25.64 -9.77 -3.36
N LEU A 219 25.00 -9.06 -2.42
CA LEU A 219 24.26 -7.83 -2.70
C LEU A 219 25.20 -6.66 -3.04
N ASP A 220 26.41 -6.68 -2.50
CA ASP A 220 27.39 -5.61 -2.70
C ASP A 220 28.32 -5.88 -3.90
N ASN A 221 28.67 -7.14 -4.13
CA ASN A 221 29.75 -7.52 -5.07
C ASN A 221 29.27 -8.27 -6.31
N ASN A 222 28.07 -8.85 -6.29
CA ASN A 222 27.60 -9.73 -7.36
C ASN A 222 26.06 -9.73 -7.51
N SER A 223 25.45 -8.56 -7.36
CA SER A 223 24.00 -8.40 -7.26
C SER A 223 23.23 -8.76 -8.54
N ASP A 224 23.90 -8.76 -9.69
CA ASP A 224 23.37 -9.28 -10.96
C ASP A 224 22.95 -10.75 -10.86
N THR A 225 23.54 -11.52 -9.93
CA THR A 225 23.17 -12.92 -9.66
C THR A 225 21.75 -13.01 -9.09
N CYS A 226 21.34 -12.04 -8.27
CA CYS A 226 19.98 -12.01 -7.73
C CYS A 226 18.91 -11.95 -8.85
N VAL A 227 19.19 -11.21 -9.91
CA VAL A 227 18.29 -11.08 -11.06
C VAL A 227 18.45 -12.27 -12.02
N SER A 228 19.68 -12.57 -12.44
CA SER A 228 19.94 -13.53 -13.52
C SER A 228 19.82 -14.99 -13.10
N GLN A 229 20.18 -15.33 -11.87
CA GLN A 229 20.15 -16.70 -11.36
C GLN A 229 18.90 -16.98 -10.53
N PHE A 230 18.55 -16.07 -9.61
CA PHE A 230 17.41 -16.28 -8.70
C PHE A 230 16.11 -15.65 -9.17
N GLY A 231 16.16 -14.77 -10.18
CA GLY A 231 14.96 -14.21 -10.82
C GLY A 231 14.24 -13.14 -10.00
N TYR A 232 14.91 -12.51 -9.04
CA TYR A 232 14.32 -11.42 -8.26
C TYR A 232 14.33 -10.11 -9.06
N PRO A 233 13.19 -9.42 -9.24
CA PRO A 233 13.06 -8.35 -10.21
C PRO A 233 13.50 -6.98 -9.67
N PHE A 234 14.73 -6.88 -9.15
CA PHE A 234 15.29 -5.62 -8.66
C PHE A 234 15.17 -4.51 -9.72
N TYR A 235 14.84 -3.30 -9.28
CA TYR A 235 14.94 -2.10 -10.11
C TYR A 235 15.77 -1.05 -9.37
N GLY A 236 16.49 -0.21 -10.13
CA GLY A 236 17.33 0.83 -9.53
C GLY A 236 18.56 0.27 -8.82
N THR A 237 18.93 0.89 -7.70
CA THR A 237 20.11 0.50 -6.91
C THR A 237 19.77 -0.70 -6.02
N ILE A 238 20.61 -1.73 -6.04
CA ILE A 238 20.49 -2.85 -5.10
C ILE A 238 21.20 -2.44 -3.81
N THR A 239 20.48 -2.48 -2.69
CA THR A 239 21.00 -2.06 -1.39
C THR A 239 21.06 -3.25 -0.45
N ASN A 240 22.18 -3.43 0.24
CA ASN A 240 22.32 -4.42 1.31
C ASN A 240 21.63 -3.91 2.60
N PRO A 241 20.54 -4.54 3.08
CA PRO A 241 19.84 -4.07 4.27
C PRO A 241 20.69 -4.13 5.55
N LEU A 242 21.76 -4.94 5.58
CA LEU A 242 22.70 -5.00 6.71
C LEU A 242 23.68 -3.82 6.75
N ASN A 243 23.76 -3.03 5.67
CA ASN A 243 24.72 -1.94 5.52
C ASN A 243 24.09 -0.74 4.78
N LEU A 244 22.93 -0.28 5.29
CA LEU A 244 22.27 0.89 4.73
C LEU A 244 23.09 2.18 4.94
N PRO A 245 23.03 3.13 4.00
CA PRO A 245 23.47 4.50 4.23
C PRO A 245 22.84 5.11 5.49
N ALA A 246 23.55 6.04 6.15
CA ALA A 246 23.09 6.62 7.41
C ALA A 246 21.81 7.47 7.28
N ASP A 247 21.47 7.89 6.07
CA ASP A 247 20.27 8.63 5.70
C ASP A 247 19.13 7.74 5.15
N GLU A 248 19.29 6.41 5.18
CA GLU A 248 18.27 5.44 4.78
C GLU A 248 17.81 4.55 5.97
N PRO A 249 16.49 4.30 6.13
CA PRO A 249 15.40 4.89 5.35
C PRO A 249 15.25 6.39 5.62
N GLY A 250 14.68 7.10 4.65
CA GLY A 250 14.45 8.53 4.78
C GLY A 250 13.47 8.89 5.90
N THR A 251 13.48 10.17 6.27
CA THR A 251 12.72 10.71 7.42
C THR A 251 11.82 11.88 7.03
N GLU A 252 11.76 12.25 5.75
CA GLU A 252 10.90 13.33 5.29
C GLU A 252 9.43 12.86 5.34
N PRO A 253 8.52 13.66 5.90
CA PRO A 253 7.11 13.30 5.94
C PRO A 253 6.55 13.18 4.51
N LEU A 254 5.57 12.30 4.34
CA LEU A 254 4.79 12.21 3.11
C LEU A 254 4.07 13.56 2.87
N SER A 255 4.10 14.04 1.64
CA SER A 255 3.47 15.31 1.29
C SER A 255 2.96 15.29 -0.15
N ASN A 256 1.95 16.11 -0.44
CA ASN A 256 1.41 16.22 -1.78
C ASN A 256 2.09 17.31 -2.57
N LEU A 257 2.44 17.00 -3.82
CA LEU A 257 2.92 17.97 -4.78
C LEU A 257 1.79 18.94 -5.16
N PRO A 258 2.10 20.21 -5.49
CA PRO A 258 1.08 21.19 -5.85
C PRO A 258 0.23 20.74 -7.05
N GLY A 259 -1.06 21.09 -7.03
CA GLY A 259 -1.97 20.91 -8.15
C GLY A 259 -3.08 19.87 -7.92
N ASN A 260 -3.77 19.53 -9.00
CA ASN A 260 -4.85 18.55 -9.02
C ASN A 260 -4.49 17.44 -10.00
N ALA A 261 -4.79 16.19 -9.65
CA ALA A 261 -4.64 15.04 -10.55
C ALA A 261 -5.45 15.25 -11.84
N PHE A 262 -6.67 15.74 -11.69
CA PHE A 262 -7.61 16.01 -12.77
C PHE A 262 -8.40 17.29 -12.52
N THR A 263 -8.86 17.93 -13.59
CA THR A 263 -9.81 19.07 -13.55
C THR A 263 -11.13 18.76 -14.24
N ASP A 264 -11.21 17.60 -14.89
CA ASP A 264 -12.41 17.01 -15.47
C ASP A 264 -12.36 15.51 -15.18
N PHE A 265 -13.45 14.96 -14.66
CA PHE A 265 -13.57 13.52 -14.41
C PHE A 265 -13.75 12.72 -15.72
N GLY A 266 -14.24 13.38 -16.78
CA GLY A 266 -14.41 12.80 -18.11
C GLY A 266 -15.70 12.00 -18.32
N GLU A 267 -16.43 11.67 -17.25
CA GLU A 267 -17.70 10.93 -17.33
C GLU A 267 -18.74 11.49 -16.34
N PRO A 268 -20.03 11.57 -16.70
CA PRO A 268 -21.07 12.09 -15.82
C PRO A 268 -21.45 11.12 -14.69
N ALA A 269 -21.22 9.82 -14.88
CA ALA A 269 -21.41 8.79 -13.87
C ALA A 269 -20.57 7.55 -14.20
N TYR A 270 -20.18 6.80 -13.17
CA TYR A 270 -19.40 5.58 -13.28
C TYR A 270 -19.87 4.56 -12.23
N THR A 271 -19.94 3.27 -12.59
CA THR A 271 -20.27 2.22 -11.61
C THR A 271 -18.98 1.69 -10.99
N LEU A 272 -18.79 1.96 -9.70
CA LEU A 272 -17.68 1.42 -8.93
C LEU A 272 -18.12 0.11 -8.27
N THR A 273 -17.39 -0.96 -8.54
CA THR A 273 -17.58 -2.26 -7.89
C THR A 273 -16.28 -2.67 -7.22
N LEU A 274 -16.30 -2.81 -5.89
CA LEU A 274 -15.18 -3.22 -5.06
C LEU A 274 -15.61 -4.36 -4.14
N PHE A 275 -14.71 -5.34 -3.96
CA PHE A 275 -14.92 -6.43 -3.02
C PHE A 275 -14.62 -5.97 -1.58
N PRO A 276 -15.25 -6.52 -0.53
CA PRO A 276 -16.48 -7.30 -0.55
C PRO A 276 -17.70 -6.39 -0.66
N GLY A 277 -18.57 -6.68 -1.64
CA GLY A 277 -19.97 -6.23 -1.62
C GLY A 277 -20.23 -4.74 -1.81
N TYR A 278 -19.25 -3.92 -2.21
CA TYR A 278 -19.50 -2.53 -2.57
C TYR A 278 -19.79 -2.41 -4.07
N SER A 279 -20.99 -1.96 -4.40
CA SER A 279 -21.35 -1.60 -5.77
C SER A 279 -22.22 -0.36 -5.74
N SER A 280 -21.73 0.74 -6.32
CA SER A 280 -22.45 2.02 -6.34
C SER A 280 -22.28 2.72 -7.68
N VAL A 281 -23.32 3.45 -8.08
CA VAL A 281 -23.23 4.42 -9.18
C VAL A 281 -22.67 5.71 -8.59
N ILE A 282 -21.42 6.01 -8.92
CA ILE A 282 -20.75 7.26 -8.55
C ILE A 282 -21.17 8.33 -9.54
N THR A 283 -21.73 9.42 -9.02
CA THR A 283 -21.91 10.68 -9.76
C THR A 283 -20.85 11.66 -9.25
N PRO A 284 -19.78 11.90 -10.01
CA PRO A 284 -18.69 12.77 -9.57
C PRO A 284 -19.22 14.18 -9.30
N ALA A 285 -18.79 14.76 -8.18
CA ALA A 285 -19.07 16.16 -7.87
C ALA A 285 -18.43 17.06 -8.93
N ALA A 286 -19.12 18.16 -9.26
CA ALA A 286 -18.62 19.11 -10.24
C ALA A 286 -17.27 19.71 -9.79
N PHE A 287 -16.36 19.92 -10.74
CA PHE A 287 -15.09 20.56 -10.45
C PHE A 287 -15.30 21.98 -9.93
N ASN A 288 -14.58 22.34 -8.87
CA ASN A 288 -14.51 23.69 -8.33
C ASN A 288 -13.10 24.23 -8.53
N ALA A 289 -12.96 25.39 -9.17
CA ALA A 289 -11.66 26.01 -9.41
C ALA A 289 -10.92 26.43 -8.13
N ASP A 290 -11.65 26.56 -7.01
CA ASP A 290 -11.07 26.79 -5.68
C ASP A 290 -10.57 25.49 -5.02
N ALA A 291 -10.77 24.33 -5.66
CA ALA A 291 -10.24 23.04 -5.21
C ALA A 291 -8.77 22.86 -5.65
N GLY A 292 -7.99 22.15 -4.82
CA GLY A 292 -6.55 21.93 -5.08
C GLY A 292 -5.59 22.80 -4.29
N VAL A 293 -6.04 23.42 -3.19
CA VAL A 293 -5.10 23.89 -2.15
C VAL A 293 -4.37 22.67 -1.63
N ALA A 294 -3.03 22.66 -1.70
CA ALA A 294 -2.20 21.57 -1.22
C ALA A 294 -2.71 21.10 0.15
N THR A 295 -3.12 19.84 0.23
CA THR A 295 -3.25 19.15 1.51
C THR A 295 -1.85 19.12 2.11
N GLY A 296 -1.74 19.49 3.40
CA GLY A 296 -0.46 19.65 4.08
C GLY A 296 0.38 18.37 4.09
N SER A 297 1.51 18.40 4.78
CA SER A 297 2.25 17.18 5.09
C SER A 297 1.35 16.19 5.84
N VAL A 298 1.34 14.93 5.41
CA VAL A 298 0.76 13.84 6.17
C VAL A 298 1.74 13.54 7.31
N GLU A 299 1.48 14.11 8.49
CA GLU A 299 2.35 13.89 9.64
C GLU A 299 2.27 12.45 10.13
N VAL A 300 3.45 11.84 10.24
CA VAL A 300 3.65 10.54 10.88
C VAL A 300 3.62 10.76 12.39
N GLY A 301 2.46 10.54 13.01
CA GLY A 301 2.39 10.48 14.47
C GLY A 301 1.10 11.01 15.07
N SER A 302 0.11 10.13 15.22
CA SER A 302 -0.65 10.02 16.47
C SER A 302 -1.43 8.72 16.50
N ALA A 303 -1.40 8.11 17.68
CA ALA A 303 -1.97 6.86 18.11
C ALA A 303 -3.03 6.23 17.18
N VAL A 304 -2.86 4.92 16.97
CA VAL A 304 -3.95 3.98 16.75
C VAL A 304 -5.10 4.37 17.70
N VAL A 305 -6.14 5.02 17.16
CA VAL A 305 -7.44 4.97 17.81
C VAL A 305 -7.93 3.57 17.52
N THR A 306 -7.52 2.62 18.36
CA THR A 306 -8.26 1.39 18.50
C THR A 306 -9.66 1.86 18.87
N ALA A 307 -10.59 1.83 17.93
CA ALA A 307 -12.00 1.97 18.21
C ALA A 307 -12.39 0.76 19.07
N THR A 308 -12.05 0.84 20.36
CA THR A 308 -12.66 0.02 21.38
C THR A 308 -14.06 0.60 21.50
N ALA A 309 -15.04 -0.19 21.07
CA ALA A 309 -16.44 0.14 21.22
C ALA A 309 -16.71 0.56 22.67
N GLY A 310 -17.00 1.83 22.89
CA GLY A 310 -17.37 2.34 24.21
C GLY A 310 -17.09 3.82 24.43
N SER A 311 -18.17 4.61 24.43
CA SER A 311 -18.31 5.95 25.02
C SER A 311 -18.00 7.17 24.16
N SER A 312 -19.08 7.90 23.89
CA SER A 312 -19.20 9.34 23.60
C SER A 312 -18.11 10.25 24.20
N GLY A 313 -17.58 11.19 23.40
CA GLY A 313 -16.78 12.30 23.91
C GLY A 313 -16.13 13.20 22.84
N GLN A 314 -16.82 14.30 22.49
CA GLN A 314 -16.31 15.64 22.14
C GLN A 314 -14.92 15.84 21.50
N GLY A 315 -14.95 16.34 20.24
CA GLY A 315 -14.38 17.63 19.85
C GLY A 315 -12.90 17.92 20.14
N GLY A 316 -12.02 17.58 19.20
CA GLY A 316 -10.66 18.09 19.11
C GLY A 316 -10.51 19.10 17.98
N SER A 317 -10.63 20.39 18.32
CA SER A 317 -10.45 21.52 17.40
C SER A 317 -8.98 21.61 16.97
N VAL A 318 -8.67 21.49 15.67
CA VAL A 318 -7.34 21.84 15.15
C VAL A 318 -7.33 23.33 14.85
N ALA A 319 -6.50 24.08 15.57
CA ALA A 319 -6.37 25.52 15.44
C ALA A 319 -5.64 25.88 14.14
N ALA A 320 -6.38 26.45 13.18
CA ALA A 320 -5.80 27.10 12.01
C ALA A 320 -5.09 28.39 12.43
N THR A 321 -3.76 28.41 12.39
CA THR A 321 -2.99 29.64 12.53
C THR A 321 -2.97 30.37 11.19
N ALA A 322 -3.94 31.25 10.97
CA ALA A 322 -3.92 32.21 9.89
C ALA A 322 -2.92 33.33 10.22
N THR A 323 -1.83 33.43 9.44
CA THR A 323 -1.02 34.66 9.38
C THR A 323 -1.23 35.31 8.03
N GLY A 324 -2.13 36.28 7.97
CA GLY A 324 -2.22 37.21 6.86
C GLY A 324 -1.23 38.36 7.03
N LYS A 325 -0.54 38.73 5.94
CA LYS A 325 -0.22 40.13 5.64
C LYS A 325 0.08 40.38 4.15
N ASN A 326 -0.80 41.20 3.56
CA ASN A 326 -0.74 42.11 2.40
C ASN A 326 0.68 42.45 1.84
N THR A 327 0.92 42.72 0.54
CA THR A 327 0.40 43.84 -0.28
C THR A 327 0.89 43.79 -1.74
N GLY A 328 0.05 44.24 -2.70
CA GLY A 328 0.40 44.87 -4.00
C GLY A 328 0.84 43.92 -5.13
N THR A 329 0.48 44.05 -6.41
CA THR A 329 -0.06 45.16 -7.21
C THR A 329 -0.63 44.59 -8.52
N ALA A 330 -1.64 45.25 -9.09
CA ALA A 330 -2.26 44.93 -10.37
C ALA A 330 -1.30 45.05 -11.57
N ALA A 331 -1.41 44.12 -12.53
CA ALA A 331 -1.11 44.38 -13.94
C ALA A 331 -1.95 43.47 -14.84
N THR A 332 -2.73 44.12 -15.69
CA THR A 332 -3.60 43.61 -16.75
C THR A 332 -2.78 43.18 -17.97
N ALA A 333 -3.06 42.03 -18.59
CA ALA A 333 -3.12 41.87 -20.06
C ALA A 333 -3.55 40.44 -20.50
N SER A 334 -4.75 40.40 -21.09
CA SER A 334 -5.21 39.62 -22.26
C SER A 334 -4.27 38.60 -22.93
N GLY A 335 -4.80 37.40 -23.22
CA GLY A 335 -4.21 36.47 -24.19
C GLY A 335 -4.98 35.13 -24.32
N LYS A 336 -6.01 35.12 -25.17
CA LYS A 336 -6.81 33.96 -25.59
C LYS A 336 -6.08 33.15 -26.68
N SER A 337 -5.97 31.83 -26.56
CA SER A 337 -6.30 30.84 -27.61
C SER A 337 -5.82 29.42 -27.27
N THR A 338 -6.79 28.51 -27.18
CA THR A 338 -6.82 27.13 -27.68
C THR A 338 -5.65 26.66 -28.55
N ASN A 339 -5.13 25.45 -28.26
CA ASN A 339 -5.17 24.33 -29.21
C ASN A 339 -4.86 22.94 -28.59
N THR A 340 -5.70 22.01 -29.01
CA THR A 340 -5.64 20.54 -29.12
C THR A 340 -4.30 19.91 -29.55
N GLY A 341 -4.02 18.71 -29.05
CA GLY A 341 -3.16 17.67 -29.65
C GLY A 341 -3.06 16.46 -28.71
N SER A 342 -3.90 15.43 -28.84
CA SER A 342 -3.71 14.22 -29.66
C SER A 342 -2.36 13.49 -29.46
N ALA A 343 -2.51 12.30 -28.87
CA ALA A 343 -1.68 11.10 -28.84
C ALA A 343 -0.37 11.09 -29.65
N ALA A 344 0.69 10.61 -28.98
CA ALA A 344 1.70 9.77 -29.62
C ALA A 344 2.26 8.78 -28.60
N SER A 345 2.09 7.50 -28.91
CA SER A 345 2.77 6.38 -28.29
C SER A 345 4.28 6.52 -28.44
N SER A 346 5.02 6.29 -27.35
CA SER A 346 6.43 5.94 -27.43
C SER A 346 6.71 4.80 -26.49
N SER A 347 6.95 3.64 -27.09
CA SER A 347 7.55 2.46 -26.50
C SER A 347 8.87 2.80 -25.82
N SER A 348 8.98 2.56 -24.52
CA SER A 348 10.25 2.52 -23.80
C SER A 348 10.30 1.26 -22.94
N THR A 349 11.38 0.52 -23.09
CA THR A 349 11.76 -0.72 -22.42
C THR A 349 11.47 -0.67 -20.91
N SER A 350 10.46 -1.41 -20.46
CA SER A 350 10.02 -1.44 -19.07
C SER A 350 10.90 -2.38 -18.25
N THR A 351 11.80 -1.84 -17.44
CA THR A 351 12.19 -2.49 -16.18
C THR A 351 11.01 -2.23 -15.24
N GLN A 352 10.07 -3.18 -15.15
CA GLN A 352 8.80 -2.97 -14.45
C GLN A 352 9.04 -2.74 -12.96
N LYS A 353 8.77 -1.52 -12.51
CA LYS A 353 8.53 -1.22 -11.11
C LYS A 353 7.32 -2.04 -10.68
N SER A 354 7.45 -2.87 -9.66
CA SER A 354 6.38 -3.84 -9.36
C SER A 354 5.14 -3.13 -8.81
N ASP A 355 4.11 -3.01 -9.66
CA ASP A 355 2.73 -2.64 -9.28
C ASP A 355 2.02 -3.74 -8.46
N GLY A 356 2.76 -4.75 -8.00
CA GLY A 356 2.22 -5.89 -7.28
C GLY A 356 1.25 -6.76 -8.09
N LEU A 357 1.70 -7.54 -9.09
CA LEU A 357 0.93 -8.75 -9.48
C LEU A 357 1.77 -9.84 -10.16
N ARG A 358 1.40 -11.07 -9.82
CA ARG A 358 1.81 -12.38 -10.33
C ARG A 358 2.17 -12.39 -11.82
N VAL A 359 3.42 -12.75 -12.13
CA VAL A 359 3.79 -13.25 -13.45
C VAL A 359 2.99 -14.52 -13.71
N GLU A 360 2.07 -14.47 -14.68
CA GLU A 360 1.33 -15.63 -15.15
C GLU A 360 2.32 -16.70 -15.68
N SER A 361 2.49 -17.80 -14.94
CA SER A 361 2.89 -19.05 -15.58
C SER A 361 1.62 -19.71 -16.11
N LYS A 362 1.56 -19.89 -17.43
CA LYS A 362 0.49 -20.64 -18.09
C LYS A 362 0.50 -22.09 -17.60
N ALA A 363 -0.37 -22.44 -16.66
CA ALA A 363 -1.01 -23.75 -16.56
C ALA A 363 -2.15 -23.67 -15.54
N GLY A 364 -3.38 -23.87 -16.03
CA GLY A 364 -4.56 -23.89 -15.17
C GLY A 364 -4.59 -25.10 -14.25
N ALA A 365 -4.97 -24.88 -12.98
CA ALA A 365 -5.74 -25.80 -12.17
C ALA A 365 -6.17 -25.08 -10.88
N VAL A 366 -7.49 -24.93 -10.73
CA VAL A 366 -8.28 -24.92 -9.48
C VAL A 366 -7.46 -24.93 -8.18
N LEU A 367 -7.33 -23.78 -7.50
CA LEU A 367 -6.88 -23.75 -6.10
C LEU A 367 -8.12 -23.79 -5.19
N GLY A 368 -8.64 -25.00 -5.01
CA GLY A 368 -9.45 -25.37 -3.86
C GLY A 368 -8.59 -26.22 -2.93
N ALA A 369 -8.48 -25.79 -1.68
CA ALA A 369 -8.02 -26.56 -0.52
C ALA A 369 -6.58 -27.13 -0.54
N VAL A 370 -5.67 -26.51 0.23
CA VAL A 370 -4.80 -27.22 1.19
C VAL A 370 -4.54 -26.31 2.41
N PHE A 371 -5.53 -26.17 3.30
CA PHE A 371 -5.25 -25.98 4.73
C PHE A 371 -5.43 -27.36 5.37
N ALA A 372 -4.39 -28.17 5.33
CA ALA A 372 -4.34 -29.43 6.07
C ALA A 372 -3.43 -29.22 7.27
N SER A 373 -4.06 -29.22 8.43
CA SER A 373 -3.43 -29.26 9.74
C SER A 373 -2.36 -30.37 9.82
N PHE A 374 -1.15 -30.03 10.25
CA PHE A 374 -0.24 -31.00 10.84
C PHE A 374 -0.28 -30.85 12.36
N ALA A 375 -1.17 -31.63 12.97
CA ALA A 375 -1.05 -32.06 14.35
C ALA A 375 -0.41 -33.46 14.36
N LEU A 376 0.55 -33.66 15.27
CA LEU A 376 1.24 -34.91 15.65
C LEU A 376 2.18 -35.59 14.63
N PHE A 377 3.49 -35.59 14.92
CA PHE A 377 4.21 -36.73 15.54
C PHE A 377 5.73 -36.45 15.57
N MET A 378 6.24 -35.95 16.69
CA MET A 378 7.29 -36.55 17.55
C MET A 378 7.69 -35.60 18.66
#